data_AF-A0A6I7QU23-F1
#
_entry.id   AF-A0A6I7QU23-F1
#
_cell.length_a   1.000
_cell.length_b   1.000
_cell.length_c   1.000
_cell.angle_alpha   90.00
_cell.angle_beta   90.00
_cell.angle_gamma   90.00
#
_symmetry.space_group_name_H-M   'P 1'
#
loop_
_entity.id
_entity.type
_entity.pdbx_description
1 polymer ?
#
loop_
_entity_poly.entity_id
_entity_poly.type
_entity_poly.pdbx_seq_one_letter_code
_entity_poly.pdbx_strand_id
1 'polypeptide(L)'
;MAAGTGIGVAVMSDGGVAGAGFVREMMPGEKRIVSQVMRRSFNWFTRLFFDFGSKAYVYELEGQIVAGITLKTFRIRGERPGTAAGSPLRGGLVKWVFTTPEARGRGAAGQLVDTALEWFRQEGCSHVFACIEGHNTGSSGVFARRDFSLLSFREQVRCFGRALPRVWVGTFHLFDVGHFLWARRAHAVAPGAAAGAAGAVGAVGAAGAKAARDPAEATSGALAATIVLQSLAFYLAAIRWNGTGGSDPISLAWQVLVVVSLLFGARLGTMAAVARATGRRVLYRPWETGLFLSLLLGAVGWGPFPAPGSWYPAAPDDAPRDTWSYGEELPWLGPTAYAGGISVLILGWLMHVASAAYLQLPALVSGAIALGVGYARILLIFEVLIPTFPFTCYNGRRVLDWRRPSWAVLALGTLLLWVASW
;
A
#
# COMPACT_ATOMS: atom_id res chain seq x y z
N MET A 1 -3.62 42.78 2.21
CA MET A 1 -4.78 41.92 2.52
C MET A 1 -5.46 41.59 1.21
N ALA A 2 -5.15 40.44 0.61
CA ALA A 2 -5.78 40.00 -0.63
C ALA A 2 -6.95 39.09 -0.25
N ALA A 3 -8.17 39.48 -0.62
CA ALA A 3 -9.37 38.67 -0.44
C ALA A 3 -9.28 37.47 -1.40
N GLY A 4 -9.21 36.26 -0.84
CA GLY A 4 -9.24 35.02 -1.61
C GLY A 4 -10.64 34.75 -2.13
N THR A 5 -10.82 34.80 -3.44
CA THR A 5 -12.04 34.38 -4.13
C THR A 5 -12.19 32.86 -4.05
N GLY A 6 -13.10 32.39 -3.19
CA GLY A 6 -13.53 30.99 -3.18
C GLY A 6 -14.39 30.69 -4.40
N ILE A 7 -14.06 29.63 -5.14
CA ILE A 7 -14.89 29.14 -6.26
C ILE A 7 -16.03 28.31 -5.64
N GLY A 8 -17.18 28.94 -5.42
CA GLY A 8 -18.41 28.27 -5.00
C GLY A 8 -19.22 27.84 -6.23
N VAL A 9 -19.35 26.54 -6.46
CA VAL A 9 -20.33 26.00 -7.42
C VAL A 9 -21.64 25.79 -6.66
N ALA A 10 -22.55 26.74 -6.76
CA ALA A 10 -23.89 26.62 -6.18
C ALA A 10 -24.79 25.82 -7.13
N VAL A 11 -25.15 24.60 -6.73
CA VAL A 11 -26.23 23.83 -7.37
C VAL A 11 -27.51 24.13 -6.61
N MET A 12 -28.45 24.82 -7.26
CA MET A 12 -29.76 25.13 -6.69
C MET A 12 -30.70 23.93 -6.84
N SER A 13 -31.17 23.39 -5.72
CA SER A 13 -32.32 22.48 -5.68
C SER A 13 -33.24 22.92 -4.54
N ASP A 14 -34.44 23.38 -4.86
CA ASP A 14 -35.44 23.80 -3.87
C ASP A 14 -36.00 22.59 -3.09
N GLY A 15 -35.60 22.48 -1.83
CA GLY A 15 -36.09 21.46 -0.89
C GLY A 15 -35.11 21.26 0.25
N GLY A 16 -35.22 22.07 1.31
CA GLY A 16 -34.49 21.88 2.58
C GLY A 16 -33.00 21.58 2.42
N VAL A 17 -32.27 22.43 1.71
CA VAL A 17 -30.89 22.20 1.29
C VAL A 17 -29.98 22.10 2.52
N ALA A 18 -29.56 20.87 2.86
CA ALA A 18 -28.40 20.66 3.71
C ALA A 18 -27.26 21.55 3.17
N GLY A 19 -26.71 22.43 4.00
CA GLY A 19 -25.86 23.53 3.54
C GLY A 19 -24.78 23.04 2.58
N ALA A 20 -24.69 23.66 1.40
CA ALA A 20 -23.66 23.30 0.41
C ALA A 20 -22.29 23.64 1.00
N GLY A 21 -21.48 22.61 1.30
CA GLY A 21 -20.11 22.84 1.77
C GLY A 21 -19.19 23.26 0.62
N PHE A 22 -18.11 23.96 0.94
CA PHE A 22 -17.16 24.50 -0.02
C PHE A 22 -15.71 24.26 0.39
N VAL A 23 -14.80 24.24 -0.58
CA VAL A 23 -13.36 24.11 -0.36
C VAL A 23 -12.71 25.49 -0.30
N ARG A 24 -11.83 25.70 0.67
CA ARG A 24 -10.97 26.90 0.75
C ARG A 24 -9.59 26.57 1.29
N GLU A 25 -8.65 27.50 1.13
CA GLU A 25 -7.34 27.39 1.75
C GLU A 25 -7.46 27.43 3.28
N MET A 26 -6.62 26.65 3.96
CA MET A 26 -6.52 26.67 5.42
C MET A 26 -5.89 27.99 5.89
N MET A 27 -6.53 28.70 6.80
CA MET A 27 -6.02 29.94 7.37
C MET A 27 -4.93 29.66 8.43
N PRO A 28 -3.98 30.58 8.67
CA PRO A 28 -2.87 30.39 9.61
C PRO A 28 -3.28 29.97 11.04
N GLY A 29 -4.44 30.42 11.53
CA GLY A 29 -4.97 30.10 12.85
C GLY A 29 -5.68 28.75 12.98
N GLU A 30 -5.93 28.05 11.87
CA GLU A 30 -6.83 26.88 11.85
C GLU A 30 -6.11 25.55 12.09
N LYS A 31 -4.78 25.53 12.21
CA LYS A 31 -3.99 24.30 12.38
C LYS A 31 -4.51 23.42 13.52
N ARG A 32 -4.93 24.02 14.64
CA ARG A 32 -5.46 23.27 15.80
C ARG A 32 -6.80 22.59 15.46
N ILE A 33 -7.70 23.30 14.79
CA ILE A 33 -9.02 22.78 14.37
C ILE A 33 -8.83 21.65 13.37
N VAL A 34 -8.02 21.88 12.32
CA VAL A 34 -7.74 20.86 11.30
C VAL A 34 -7.05 19.62 11.89
N SER A 35 -6.16 19.81 12.88
CA SER A 35 -5.57 18.69 13.61
C SER A 35 -6.61 17.88 14.39
N GLN A 36 -7.65 18.52 14.94
CA GLN A 36 -8.74 17.81 15.63
C GLN A 36 -9.58 17.00 14.63
N VAL A 37 -9.89 17.56 13.47
CA VAL A 37 -10.57 16.86 12.36
C VAL A 37 -9.76 15.62 11.95
N MET A 38 -8.45 15.79 11.70
CA MET A 38 -7.53 14.70 11.36
C MET A 38 -7.52 13.60 12.45
N ARG A 39 -7.46 13.99 13.73
CA ARG A 39 -7.49 13.04 14.86
C ARG A 39 -8.79 12.23 14.92
N ARG A 40 -9.93 12.82 14.53
CA ARG A 40 -11.22 12.10 14.44
C ARG A 40 -11.25 11.14 13.25
N SER A 41 -10.53 11.43 12.18
CA SER A 41 -10.47 10.59 10.98
C SER A 41 -9.50 9.41 11.08
N PHE A 42 -8.43 9.53 11.86
CA PHE A 42 -7.36 8.52 11.95
C PHE A 42 -7.10 7.99 13.36
N ASN A 43 -6.65 6.73 13.43
CA ASN A 43 -6.16 6.11 14.66
C ASN A 43 -4.93 6.83 15.19
N TRP A 44 -4.55 6.55 16.45
CA TRP A 44 -3.50 7.29 17.12
C TRP A 44 -2.11 7.12 16.48
N PHE A 45 -1.80 5.96 15.91
CA PHE A 45 -0.49 5.68 15.31
C PHE A 45 -0.30 6.44 14.00
N THR A 46 -1.33 6.49 13.15
CA THR A 46 -1.31 7.29 11.90
C THR A 46 -1.03 8.77 12.17
N ARG A 47 -1.46 9.31 13.33
CA ARG A 47 -1.23 10.72 13.72
C ARG A 47 0.25 11.06 13.90
N LEU A 48 1.10 10.07 14.23
CA LEU A 48 2.54 10.29 14.42
C LEU A 48 3.25 10.69 13.12
N PHE A 49 2.66 10.36 11.97
CA PHE A 49 3.21 10.63 10.64
C PHE A 49 2.54 11.81 9.94
N PHE A 50 1.55 12.44 10.59
CA PHE A 50 0.83 13.55 9.99
C PHE A 50 1.66 14.84 10.01
N ASP A 51 1.67 15.54 8.88
CA ASP A 51 2.16 16.90 8.76
C ASP A 51 1.35 17.67 7.70
N PHE A 52 1.37 19.00 7.79
CA PHE A 52 0.58 19.87 6.93
C PHE A 52 1.13 20.04 5.50
N GLY A 53 2.29 19.48 5.19
CA GLY A 53 2.95 19.67 3.89
C GLY A 53 3.28 21.14 3.60
N SER A 54 3.34 21.48 2.31
CA SER A 54 3.57 22.85 1.84
C SER A 54 2.29 23.65 1.61
N LYS A 55 1.16 22.97 1.43
CA LYS A 55 -0.15 23.58 1.15
C LYS A 55 -1.25 22.72 1.76
N ALA A 56 -2.29 23.36 2.31
CA ALA A 56 -3.44 22.66 2.87
C ALA A 56 -4.75 23.37 2.49
N TYR A 57 -5.76 22.57 2.15
CA TYR A 57 -7.12 23.03 1.92
C TYR A 57 -8.07 22.34 2.89
N VAL A 58 -9.16 23.01 3.22
CA VAL A 58 -10.20 22.53 4.13
C VAL A 58 -11.54 22.56 3.42
N TYR A 59 -12.42 21.65 3.81
CA TYR A 59 -13.82 21.67 3.41
C TYR A 59 -14.65 22.15 4.59
N GLU A 60 -15.38 23.24 4.37
CA GLU A 60 -16.26 23.85 5.36
C GLU A 60 -17.71 23.48 5.05
N LEU A 61 -18.43 23.06 6.08
CA LEU A 61 -19.84 22.69 6.03
C LEU A 61 -20.52 23.36 7.22
N GLU A 62 -21.50 24.22 6.96
CA GLU A 62 -22.27 24.95 8.00
C GLU A 62 -21.36 25.72 8.98
N GLY A 63 -20.32 26.38 8.45
CA GLY A 63 -19.36 27.14 9.26
C GLY A 63 -18.31 26.30 9.99
N GLN A 64 -18.33 24.97 9.83
CA GLN A 64 -17.40 24.06 10.50
C GLN A 64 -16.46 23.37 9.52
N ILE A 65 -15.18 23.27 9.89
CA ILE A 65 -14.21 22.48 9.12
C ILE A 65 -14.45 21.00 9.41
N VAL A 66 -14.85 20.24 8.38
CA VAL A 66 -15.21 18.82 8.49
C VAL A 66 -14.35 17.90 7.63
N ALA A 67 -13.47 18.44 6.80
CA ALA A 67 -12.47 17.67 6.06
C ALA A 67 -11.24 18.52 5.72
N GLY A 68 -10.15 17.85 5.35
CA GLY A 68 -8.93 18.52 4.95
C GLY A 68 -8.09 17.68 3.97
N ILE A 69 -7.24 18.38 3.23
CA ILE A 69 -6.24 17.81 2.34
C ILE A 69 -4.91 18.54 2.53
N THR A 70 -3.80 17.79 2.54
CA THR A 70 -2.45 18.35 2.62
C THR A 70 -1.62 17.90 1.44
N LEU A 71 -0.80 18.81 0.92
CA LEU A 71 -0.12 18.68 -0.36
C LEU A 71 1.36 18.97 -0.20
N LYS A 72 2.17 18.36 -1.08
CA LYS A 72 3.61 18.62 -1.18
C LYS A 72 4.04 18.57 -2.63
N THR A 73 5.03 19.39 -2.99
CA THR A 73 5.76 19.22 -4.26
C THR A 73 7.18 18.75 -4.01
N PHE A 74 7.78 18.09 -4.99
CA PHE A 74 9.18 17.67 -4.96
C PHE A 74 9.77 17.61 -6.38
N ARG A 75 11.10 17.60 -6.48
CA ARG A 75 11.82 17.47 -7.75
C ARG A 75 12.04 15.99 -8.06
N ILE A 76 11.61 15.52 -9.23
CA ILE A 76 11.83 14.15 -9.72
C ILE A 76 13.20 14.05 -10.41
N ARG A 77 13.46 14.95 -11.37
CA ARG A 77 14.70 15.01 -12.14
C ARG A 77 15.11 16.47 -12.33
N GLY A 78 16.43 16.70 -12.39
CA GLY A 78 16.99 17.99 -12.81
C GLY A 78 16.61 18.33 -14.25
N GLU A 79 17.02 19.52 -14.70
CA GLU A 79 16.76 20.00 -16.06
C GLU A 79 17.21 18.97 -17.09
N ARG A 80 16.40 18.78 -18.14
CA ARG A 80 16.75 17.88 -19.23
C ARG A 80 17.53 18.70 -20.26
N PRO A 81 18.81 18.39 -20.53
CA PRO A 81 19.53 19.04 -21.61
C PRO A 81 18.75 18.85 -22.92
N GLY A 82 18.44 19.95 -23.62
CA GLY A 82 17.79 19.93 -24.93
C GLY A 82 16.25 20.01 -24.96
N THR A 83 15.55 20.17 -23.83
CA THR A 83 14.15 20.65 -23.86
C THR A 83 14.13 22.18 -23.82
N ALA A 84 13.48 22.81 -24.80
CA ALA A 84 13.41 24.27 -24.96
C ALA A 84 12.83 25.05 -23.75
N ALA A 85 12.31 24.35 -22.75
CA ALA A 85 12.07 24.87 -21.42
C ALA A 85 12.85 23.99 -20.42
N GLY A 86 13.92 24.53 -19.84
CA GLY A 86 14.72 23.91 -18.77
C GLY A 86 13.97 23.70 -17.45
N SER A 87 12.63 23.63 -17.45
CA SER A 87 11.86 23.45 -16.23
C SER A 87 12.10 22.04 -15.65
N PRO A 88 12.54 21.91 -14.38
CA PRO A 88 12.78 20.63 -13.74
C PRO A 88 11.49 19.81 -13.68
N LEU A 89 11.61 18.48 -13.81
CA LEU A 89 10.45 17.60 -13.69
C LEU A 89 9.96 17.62 -12.24
N ARG A 90 8.84 18.30 -11.97
CA ARG A 90 8.21 18.40 -10.64
C ARG A 90 7.14 17.34 -10.45
N GLY A 91 7.10 16.74 -9.27
CA GLY A 91 6.04 15.86 -8.79
C GLY A 91 5.21 16.55 -7.72
N GLY A 92 3.90 16.39 -7.78
CA GLY A 92 2.95 16.73 -6.73
C GLY A 92 2.54 15.49 -5.95
N LEU A 93 2.28 15.62 -4.66
CA LEU A 93 1.84 14.52 -3.79
C LEU A 93 0.65 14.97 -2.95
N VAL A 94 -0.47 14.28 -3.10
CA VAL A 94 -1.54 14.33 -2.12
C VAL A 94 -1.11 13.50 -0.92
N LYS A 95 -0.70 14.16 0.17
CA LYS A 95 -0.13 13.50 1.35
C LYS A 95 -1.21 12.89 2.23
N TRP A 96 -2.22 13.69 2.54
CA TRP A 96 -3.32 13.29 3.40
C TRP A 96 -4.61 13.83 2.84
N VAL A 97 -5.65 13.00 2.80
CA VAL A 97 -7.05 13.41 2.61
C VAL A 97 -7.83 12.78 3.75
N PHE A 98 -8.62 13.57 4.46
CA PHE A 98 -9.39 13.08 5.59
C PHE A 98 -10.71 13.81 5.71
N THR A 99 -11.74 13.05 6.07
CA THR A 99 -13.10 13.54 6.30
C THR A 99 -13.58 13.06 7.67
N THR A 100 -14.32 13.89 8.40
CA THR A 100 -15.06 13.39 9.56
C THR A 100 -16.21 12.49 9.09
N PRO A 101 -16.75 11.62 9.96
CA PRO A 101 -17.88 10.75 9.61
C PRO A 101 -19.06 11.51 9.00
N GLU A 102 -19.36 12.72 9.49
CA GLU A 102 -20.50 13.54 9.05
C GLU A 102 -20.34 14.08 7.62
N ALA A 103 -19.09 14.23 7.15
CA ALA A 103 -18.76 14.68 5.80
C ALA A 103 -18.62 13.55 4.77
N ARG A 104 -18.68 12.29 5.20
CA ARG A 104 -18.60 11.13 4.28
C ARG A 104 -19.86 11.06 3.43
N GLY A 105 -19.71 10.66 2.16
CA GLY A 105 -20.82 10.60 1.21
C GLY A 105 -21.28 11.96 0.64
N ARG A 106 -20.80 13.09 1.19
CA ARG A 106 -21.17 14.45 0.73
C ARG A 106 -20.28 15.03 -0.38
N GLY A 107 -19.43 14.20 -0.99
CA GLY A 107 -18.49 14.65 -2.04
C GLY A 107 -17.28 15.47 -1.58
N ALA A 108 -17.14 15.78 -0.28
CA ALA A 108 -16.06 16.61 0.27
C ALA A 108 -14.64 16.18 -0.16
N ALA A 109 -14.33 14.88 -0.07
CA ALA A 109 -13.02 14.35 -0.49
C ALA A 109 -12.78 14.56 -1.99
N GLY A 110 -13.83 14.44 -2.81
CA GLY A 110 -13.72 14.66 -4.25
C GLY A 110 -13.36 16.11 -4.56
N GLN A 111 -14.12 17.06 -4.01
CA GLN A 111 -13.87 18.49 -4.22
C GLN A 111 -12.47 18.90 -3.73
N LEU A 112 -12.04 18.39 -2.57
CA LEU A 112 -10.69 18.64 -2.05
C LEU A 112 -9.59 18.15 -3.02
N VAL A 113 -9.76 16.97 -3.61
CA VAL A 113 -8.80 16.44 -4.59
C VAL A 113 -8.84 17.24 -5.89
N ASP A 114 -10.00 17.70 -6.34
CA ASP A 114 -10.11 18.58 -7.53
C ASP A 114 -9.36 19.91 -7.31
N THR A 115 -9.55 20.55 -6.15
CA THR A 115 -8.80 21.76 -5.78
C THR A 115 -7.29 21.50 -5.71
N ALA A 116 -6.88 20.35 -5.17
CA ALA A 116 -5.46 19.99 -5.12
C ALA A 116 -4.84 19.77 -6.51
N LEU A 117 -5.57 19.13 -7.42
CA LEU A 117 -5.14 18.91 -8.80
C LEU A 117 -4.95 20.23 -9.55
N GLU A 118 -5.85 21.18 -9.33
CA GLU A 118 -5.72 22.54 -9.88
C GLU A 118 -4.49 23.26 -9.32
N TRP A 119 -4.25 23.17 -8.01
CA TRP A 119 -3.03 23.71 -7.40
C TRP A 119 -1.75 23.08 -7.97
N PHE A 120 -1.70 21.75 -8.13
CA PHE A 120 -0.55 21.07 -8.73
C PHE A 120 -0.30 21.51 -10.18
N ARG A 121 -1.37 21.78 -10.94
CA ARG A 121 -1.28 22.32 -12.30
C ARG A 121 -0.63 23.71 -12.29
N GLN A 122 -1.06 24.59 -11.39
CA GLN A 122 -0.48 25.93 -11.21
C GLN A 122 0.99 25.88 -10.78
N GLU A 123 1.36 24.90 -9.96
CA GLU A 123 2.75 24.63 -9.56
C GLU A 123 3.62 23.99 -10.67
N GLY A 124 3.06 23.75 -11.86
CA GLY A 124 3.77 23.10 -12.96
C GLY A 124 4.19 21.66 -12.64
N CYS A 125 3.43 20.95 -11.81
CA CYS A 125 3.69 19.55 -11.54
C CYS A 125 3.33 18.69 -12.76
N SER A 126 4.29 17.93 -13.24
CA SER A 126 4.13 17.02 -14.38
C SER A 126 3.42 15.72 -14.03
N HIS A 127 3.54 15.30 -12.77
CA HIS A 127 2.96 14.08 -12.22
C HIS A 127 2.36 14.43 -10.87
N VAL A 128 1.19 13.86 -10.58
CA VAL A 128 0.58 13.93 -9.26
C VAL A 128 0.47 12.51 -8.71
N PHE A 129 0.90 12.32 -7.47
CA PHE A 129 0.95 11.04 -6.79
C PHE A 129 0.02 11.00 -5.59
N ALA A 130 -0.41 9.79 -5.24
CA ALA A 130 -1.01 9.45 -3.96
C ALA A 130 -0.51 8.07 -3.54
N CYS A 131 -0.19 7.89 -2.26
CA CYS A 131 0.10 6.58 -1.70
C CYS A 131 -1.15 6.09 -0.97
N ILE A 132 -1.77 5.03 -1.48
CA ILE A 132 -3.06 4.54 -0.97
C ILE A 132 -2.89 3.11 -0.50
N GLU A 133 -3.28 2.85 0.75
CA GLU A 133 -3.33 1.51 1.34
C GLU A 133 -4.27 0.62 0.52
N GLY A 134 -3.86 -0.63 0.28
CA GLY A 134 -4.54 -1.52 -0.65
C GLY A 134 -5.99 -1.85 -0.35
N HIS A 135 -6.45 -1.72 0.89
CA HIS A 135 -7.83 -1.93 1.32
C HIS A 135 -8.59 -0.63 1.61
N ASN A 136 -7.96 0.54 1.45
CA ASN A 136 -8.60 1.85 1.58
C ASN A 136 -9.39 2.20 0.30
N THR A 137 -10.48 1.47 0.08
CA THR A 137 -11.29 1.57 -1.14
C THR A 137 -12.00 2.91 -1.29
N GLY A 138 -12.29 3.59 -0.18
CA GLY A 138 -12.85 4.93 -0.19
C GLY A 138 -11.88 5.92 -0.85
N SER A 139 -10.60 5.84 -0.52
CA SER A 139 -9.57 6.68 -1.14
C SER A 139 -9.31 6.25 -2.58
N SER A 140 -9.09 4.96 -2.83
CA SER A 140 -8.84 4.47 -4.21
C SER A 140 -9.95 4.88 -5.17
N GLY A 141 -11.22 4.78 -4.76
CA GLY A 141 -12.37 5.20 -5.57
C GLY A 141 -12.40 6.71 -5.86
N VAL A 142 -11.99 7.56 -4.91
CA VAL A 142 -11.91 9.02 -5.12
C VAL A 142 -10.85 9.37 -6.16
N PHE A 143 -9.69 8.71 -6.10
CA PHE A 143 -8.57 8.95 -7.02
C PHE A 143 -8.78 8.29 -8.38
N ALA A 144 -9.34 7.08 -8.45
CA ALA A 144 -9.64 6.39 -9.70
C ALA A 144 -10.60 7.19 -10.59
N ARG A 145 -11.62 7.83 -10.00
CA ARG A 145 -12.54 8.75 -10.73
C ARG A 145 -11.89 10.03 -11.26
N ARG A 146 -10.61 10.25 -10.96
CA ARG A 146 -9.81 11.42 -11.37
C ARG A 146 -8.57 10.98 -12.15
N ASP A 147 -8.69 9.87 -12.87
CA ASP A 147 -7.66 9.33 -13.78
C ASP A 147 -6.35 8.94 -13.10
N PHE A 148 -6.36 8.69 -11.79
CA PHE A 148 -5.23 8.04 -11.15
C PHE A 148 -5.28 6.54 -11.44
N SER A 149 -4.12 5.96 -11.69
CA SER A 149 -3.94 4.52 -11.79
C SER A 149 -2.77 4.06 -10.93
N LEU A 150 -2.80 2.80 -10.50
CA LEU A 150 -1.68 2.19 -9.79
C LEU A 150 -0.54 1.99 -10.78
N LEU A 151 0.66 2.36 -10.36
CA LEU A 151 1.87 2.04 -11.11
C LEU A 151 2.45 0.73 -10.59
N SER A 152 2.49 -0.30 -11.43
CA SER A 152 3.30 -1.49 -11.14
C SER A 152 4.78 -1.12 -11.04
N PHE A 153 5.59 -1.90 -10.32
CA PHE A 153 7.03 -1.68 -10.23
C PHE A 153 7.70 -1.47 -11.61
N ARG A 154 7.35 -2.31 -12.59
CA ARG A 154 7.87 -2.20 -13.96
C ARG A 154 7.52 -0.86 -14.61
N GLU A 155 6.31 -0.37 -14.37
CA GLU A 155 5.88 0.95 -14.85
C GLU A 155 6.59 2.08 -14.13
N GLN A 156 6.80 1.96 -12.83
CA GLN A 156 7.57 2.93 -12.05
C GLN A 156 9.01 3.02 -12.58
N VAL A 157 9.69 1.88 -12.81
CA VAL A 157 11.03 1.82 -13.41
C VAL A 157 11.03 2.39 -14.83
N ARG A 158 10.04 2.06 -15.66
CA ARG A 158 9.93 2.60 -17.02
C ARG A 158 9.71 4.11 -17.05
N CYS A 159 8.86 4.63 -16.15
CA CYS A 159 8.52 6.05 -16.10
C CYS A 159 9.64 6.90 -15.50
N PHE A 160 10.31 6.42 -14.45
CA PHE A 160 11.24 7.24 -13.67
C PHE A 160 12.71 6.80 -13.79
N GLY A 161 12.99 5.56 -14.19
CA GLY A 161 14.34 5.03 -14.34
C GLY A 161 15.19 5.29 -13.10
N ARG A 162 16.35 5.94 -13.30
CA ARG A 162 17.27 6.32 -12.20
C ARG A 162 16.70 7.35 -11.22
N ALA A 163 15.61 8.03 -11.57
CA ALA A 163 14.94 8.98 -10.67
C ALA A 163 13.95 8.30 -9.71
N LEU A 164 13.67 6.99 -9.86
CA LEU A 164 12.71 6.27 -9.03
C LEU A 164 12.97 6.40 -7.52
N PRO A 165 14.21 6.28 -7.01
CA PRO A 165 14.46 6.48 -5.57
C PRO A 165 14.04 7.87 -5.07
N ARG A 166 14.20 8.92 -5.90
CA ARG A 166 13.74 10.27 -5.54
C ARG A 166 12.23 10.39 -5.52
N VAL A 167 11.54 9.67 -6.41
CA VAL A 167 10.07 9.58 -6.38
C VAL A 167 9.65 8.91 -5.08
N TRP A 168 10.21 7.75 -4.75
CA TRP A 168 9.89 7.04 -3.51
C TRP A 168 10.15 7.88 -2.25
N VAL A 169 11.29 8.59 -2.16
CA VAL A 169 11.54 9.53 -1.06
C VAL A 169 10.53 10.69 -1.07
N GLY A 170 10.25 11.26 -2.24
CA GLY A 170 9.34 12.38 -2.42
C GLY A 170 7.91 12.06 -2.00
N THR A 171 7.46 10.84 -2.31
CA THR A 171 6.13 10.30 -2.00
C THR A 171 6.04 9.57 -0.66
N PHE A 172 7.16 9.45 0.06
CA PHE A 172 7.27 8.62 1.27
C PHE A 172 6.97 7.13 1.02
N HIS A 173 7.06 6.69 -0.24
CA HIS A 173 6.81 5.32 -0.68
C HIS A 173 8.01 4.39 -0.43
N LEU A 174 8.77 4.63 0.63
CA LEU A 174 9.86 3.75 1.07
C LEU A 174 9.46 2.90 2.28
N PHE A 175 8.48 3.37 3.06
CA PHE A 175 8.16 2.84 4.39
C PHE A 175 6.68 2.50 4.57
N ASP A 176 5.86 2.73 3.56
CA ASP A 176 4.40 2.55 3.57
C ASP A 176 4.00 1.14 3.09
N VAL A 177 4.33 0.14 3.89
CA VAL A 177 4.04 -1.27 3.57
C VAL A 177 2.55 -1.46 3.26
N GLY A 178 2.25 -2.17 2.18
CA GLY A 178 0.87 -2.41 1.73
C GLY A 178 0.17 -1.21 1.09
N HIS A 179 0.87 -0.08 0.91
CA HIS A 179 0.39 1.02 0.08
C HIS A 179 0.86 0.82 -1.36
N PHE A 180 0.12 1.38 -2.29
CA PHE A 180 0.44 1.39 -3.71
C PHE A 180 0.66 2.83 -4.16
N LEU A 181 1.63 3.02 -5.06
CA LEU A 181 1.87 4.30 -5.70
C LEU A 181 0.85 4.52 -6.81
N TRP A 182 -0.13 5.39 -6.56
CA TRP A 182 -1.05 5.88 -7.57
C TRP A 182 -0.46 7.11 -8.23
N ALA A 183 -0.63 7.21 -9.55
CA ALA A 183 -0.19 8.38 -10.29
C ALA A 183 -1.24 8.83 -11.30
N ARG A 184 -1.35 10.15 -11.43
CA ARG A 184 -2.01 10.83 -12.54
C ARG A 184 -0.94 11.59 -13.32
N ARG A 185 -0.94 11.43 -14.64
CA ARG A 185 -0.16 12.33 -15.50
C ARG A 185 -0.92 13.65 -15.60
N ALA A 186 -0.25 14.77 -15.33
CA ALA A 186 -0.85 16.05 -15.66
C ALA A 186 -1.09 16.07 -17.17
N HIS A 187 -2.29 16.46 -17.61
CA HIS A 187 -2.58 16.62 -19.03
C HIS A 187 -1.45 17.41 -19.66
N ALA A 188 -0.89 16.89 -20.76
CA ALA A 188 0.06 17.65 -21.55
C ALA A 188 -0.62 18.98 -21.87
N VAL A 189 -0.03 20.08 -21.36
CA VAL A 189 -0.44 21.43 -21.73
C VAL A 189 -0.56 21.43 -23.26
N ALA A 190 -1.73 21.81 -23.77
CA ALA A 190 -2.06 21.67 -25.18
C ALA A 190 -0.87 22.09 -26.04
N PRO A 191 -0.40 21.24 -26.97
CA PRO A 191 0.85 21.44 -27.69
C PRO A 191 0.69 22.62 -28.66
N GLY A 192 0.92 23.82 -28.16
CA GLY A 192 0.92 25.05 -28.94
C GLY A 192 2.30 25.50 -29.43
N ALA A 193 3.43 24.84 -29.06
CA ALA A 193 4.74 25.41 -29.40
C ALA A 193 5.96 24.45 -29.49
N ALA A 194 5.84 23.11 -29.37
CA ALA A 194 7.04 22.26 -29.50
C ALA A 194 6.73 20.82 -29.94
N ALA A 195 6.53 20.62 -31.25
CA ALA A 195 6.19 19.35 -31.88
C ALA A 195 7.36 18.34 -32.05
N GLY A 196 8.48 18.47 -31.32
CA GLY A 196 9.71 17.74 -31.65
C GLY A 196 10.00 16.43 -30.91
N ALA A 197 9.45 16.16 -29.71
CA ALA A 197 9.98 15.08 -28.86
C ALA A 197 8.95 14.33 -27.98
N ALA A 198 7.65 14.50 -28.21
CA ALA A 198 6.58 13.91 -27.39
C ALA A 198 6.27 12.42 -27.69
N GLY A 199 6.87 11.84 -28.74
CA GLY A 199 6.48 10.53 -29.28
C GLY A 199 6.73 9.32 -28.35
N ALA A 200 7.69 9.38 -27.43
CA ALA A 200 8.06 8.21 -26.62
C ALA A 200 7.29 8.09 -25.28
N VAL A 201 6.68 9.17 -24.79
CA VAL A 201 6.06 9.17 -23.44
C VAL A 201 4.53 9.12 -23.52
N GLY A 202 3.90 9.71 -24.55
CA GLY A 202 2.45 9.64 -24.77
C GLY A 202 1.93 8.22 -25.01
N ALA A 203 2.70 7.38 -25.70
CA ALA A 203 2.34 6.00 -26.01
C ALA A 203 2.21 5.10 -24.77
N VAL A 204 2.82 5.45 -23.63
CA VAL A 204 2.81 4.62 -22.42
C VAL A 204 1.44 4.59 -21.73
N GLY A 205 0.67 5.68 -21.80
CA GLY A 205 -0.67 5.75 -21.20
C GLY A 205 -1.73 4.98 -22.00
N ALA A 206 -1.71 5.09 -23.33
CA ALA A 206 -2.66 4.42 -24.21
C ALA A 206 -2.28 2.95 -24.50
N ALA A 207 -0.99 2.62 -24.64
CA ALA A 207 -0.55 1.24 -24.88
C ALA A 207 -0.49 0.38 -23.59
N GLY A 208 -0.34 1.00 -22.41
CA GLY A 208 -0.43 0.31 -21.12
C GLY A 208 -1.84 -0.22 -20.80
N ALA A 209 -2.88 0.41 -21.35
CA ALA A 209 -4.26 -0.04 -21.19
C ALA A 209 -4.58 -1.29 -22.04
N LYS A 210 -3.92 -1.46 -23.20
CA LYS A 210 -4.27 -2.49 -24.19
C LYS A 210 -3.39 -3.75 -24.15
N ALA A 211 -2.20 -3.69 -23.58
CA ALA A 211 -1.36 -4.87 -23.34
C ALA A 211 -1.69 -5.51 -21.98
N ALA A 212 -2.95 -5.89 -21.78
CA ALA A 212 -3.34 -6.72 -20.66
C ALA A 212 -2.79 -8.13 -20.90
N ARG A 213 -1.58 -8.39 -20.44
CA ARG A 213 -1.15 -9.78 -20.20
C ARG A 213 -2.22 -10.45 -19.33
N ASP A 214 -2.43 -11.74 -19.55
CA ASP A 214 -3.30 -12.55 -18.71
C ASP A 214 -2.99 -12.24 -17.23
N PRO A 215 -3.97 -11.79 -16.43
CA PRO A 215 -3.79 -11.52 -15.00
C PRO A 215 -3.12 -12.69 -14.26
N ALA A 216 -3.29 -13.92 -14.76
CA ALA A 216 -2.62 -15.11 -14.23
C ALA A 216 -1.10 -15.07 -14.42
N GLU A 217 -0.59 -14.69 -15.60
CA GLU A 217 0.85 -14.62 -15.88
C GLU A 217 1.52 -13.54 -15.00
N ALA A 218 0.88 -12.38 -14.88
CA ALA A 218 1.36 -11.29 -14.05
C ALA A 218 1.41 -11.69 -12.56
N THR A 219 0.42 -12.47 -12.09
CA THR A 219 0.34 -12.98 -10.72
C THR A 219 1.50 -13.92 -10.41
N SER A 220 1.72 -14.93 -11.25
CA SER A 220 2.76 -15.95 -11.01
C SER A 220 4.16 -15.35 -10.98
N GLY A 221 4.48 -14.43 -11.90
CA GLY A 221 5.77 -13.74 -11.92
C GLY A 221 6.01 -12.88 -10.69
N ALA A 222 4.99 -12.13 -10.24
CA ALA A 222 5.08 -11.30 -9.04
C ALA A 222 5.22 -12.13 -7.75
N LEU A 223 4.54 -13.28 -7.67
CA LEU A 223 4.65 -14.21 -6.55
C LEU A 223 6.06 -14.81 -6.45
N ALA A 224 6.59 -15.32 -7.58
CA ALA A 224 7.94 -15.87 -7.62
C ALA A 224 8.99 -14.82 -7.21
N ALA A 225 8.87 -13.59 -7.74
CA ALA A 225 9.75 -12.48 -7.35
C ALA A 225 9.67 -12.18 -5.85
N THR A 226 8.47 -12.20 -5.26
CA THR A 226 8.28 -11.98 -3.83
C THR A 226 8.96 -13.06 -2.99
N ILE A 227 8.78 -14.34 -3.35
CA ILE A 227 9.43 -15.46 -2.66
C ILE A 227 10.95 -15.34 -2.74
N VAL A 228 11.51 -15.06 -3.92
CA VAL A 228 12.96 -14.93 -4.12
C VAL A 228 13.52 -13.76 -3.32
N LEU A 229 12.93 -12.57 -3.42
CA LEU A 229 13.43 -11.39 -2.71
C LEU A 229 13.31 -11.53 -1.20
N GLN A 230 12.26 -12.17 -0.70
CA GLN A 230 12.11 -12.44 0.74
C GLN A 230 13.05 -13.52 1.25
N SER A 231 13.30 -14.54 0.44
CA SER A 231 14.32 -15.54 0.74
C SER A 231 15.70 -14.88 0.82
N LEU A 232 16.02 -13.97 -0.10
CA LEU A 232 17.27 -13.21 -0.05
C LEU A 232 17.36 -12.34 1.22
N ALA A 233 16.30 -11.59 1.54
CA ALA A 233 16.28 -10.76 2.74
C ALA A 233 16.46 -11.59 4.03
N PHE A 234 15.75 -12.72 4.13
CA PHE A 234 15.87 -13.61 5.28
C PHE A 234 17.24 -14.29 5.35
N TYR A 235 17.81 -14.70 4.22
CA TYR A 235 19.17 -15.24 4.14
C TYR A 235 20.22 -14.24 4.65
N LEU A 236 20.13 -12.98 4.22
CA LEU A 236 21.02 -11.91 4.68
C LEU A 236 20.89 -11.69 6.20
N ALA A 237 19.65 -11.67 6.71
CA ALA A 237 19.40 -11.57 8.15
C ALA A 237 19.98 -12.76 8.92
N ALA A 238 19.78 -13.98 8.43
CA ALA A 238 20.24 -15.21 9.08
C ALA A 238 21.77 -15.24 9.20
N ILE A 239 22.50 -14.93 8.13
CA ILE A 239 23.97 -14.83 8.16
C ILE A 239 24.44 -13.81 9.19
N ARG A 240 23.76 -12.66 9.29
CA ARG A 240 24.15 -11.57 10.19
C ARG A 240 23.94 -11.90 11.66
N TRP A 241 22.84 -12.56 12.01
CA TRP A 241 22.46 -12.73 13.41
C TRP A 241 23.20 -13.84 14.14
N ASN A 242 23.40 -14.99 13.49
CA ASN A 242 23.86 -16.20 14.16
C ASN A 242 25.12 -16.80 13.52
N GLY A 243 25.74 -16.08 12.57
CA GLY A 243 26.55 -16.75 11.55
C GLY A 243 25.70 -17.77 10.81
N THR A 244 26.31 -18.75 10.16
CA THR A 244 25.53 -19.81 9.50
C THR A 244 24.93 -20.83 10.48
N GLY A 245 25.09 -20.64 11.80
CA GLY A 245 24.65 -21.62 12.80
C GLY A 245 25.28 -23.01 12.60
N GLY A 246 26.46 -23.08 11.98
CA GLY A 246 27.13 -24.33 11.61
C GLY A 246 26.70 -24.92 10.26
N SER A 247 25.63 -24.42 9.62
CA SER A 247 25.32 -24.78 8.24
C SER A 247 26.36 -24.20 7.29
N ASP A 248 26.59 -24.81 6.13
CA ASP A 248 27.30 -24.09 5.07
C ASP A 248 26.35 -23.05 4.41
N PRO A 249 26.87 -21.98 3.79
CA PRO A 249 26.05 -20.91 3.22
C PRO A 249 25.06 -21.39 2.14
N ILE A 250 25.41 -22.42 1.36
CA ILE A 250 24.56 -22.95 0.30
C ILE A 250 23.38 -23.72 0.92
N SER A 251 23.64 -24.58 1.91
CA SER A 251 22.56 -25.24 2.66
C SER A 251 21.62 -24.23 3.32
N LEU A 252 22.15 -23.16 3.92
CA LEU A 252 21.32 -22.11 4.53
C LEU A 252 20.43 -21.42 3.48
N ALA A 253 20.98 -21.10 2.30
CA ALA A 253 20.21 -20.49 1.21
C ALA A 253 19.03 -21.39 0.79
N TRP A 254 19.26 -22.70 0.66
CA TRP A 254 18.21 -23.66 0.36
C TRP A 254 17.17 -23.78 1.47
N GLN A 255 17.60 -23.88 2.73
CA GLN A 255 16.70 -23.95 3.89
C GLN A 255 15.78 -22.72 3.93
N VAL A 256 16.34 -21.51 3.75
CA VAL A 256 15.58 -20.26 3.73
C VAL A 256 14.58 -20.23 2.57
N LEU A 257 15.00 -20.60 1.36
CA LEU A 257 14.13 -20.63 0.19
C LEU A 257 12.96 -21.59 0.40
N VAL A 258 13.21 -22.79 0.92
CA VAL A 258 12.18 -23.78 1.22
C VAL A 258 11.22 -23.26 2.28
N VAL A 259 11.73 -22.70 3.38
CA VAL A 259 10.92 -22.14 4.48
C VAL A 259 10.00 -21.02 4.00
N VAL A 260 10.53 -20.04 3.28
CA VAL A 260 9.75 -18.91 2.77
C VAL A 260 8.72 -19.38 1.75
N SER A 261 9.11 -20.27 0.83
CA SER A 261 8.20 -20.85 -0.18
C SER A 261 7.06 -21.62 0.48
N LEU A 262 7.36 -22.41 1.50
CA LEU A 262 6.36 -23.23 2.20
C LEU A 262 5.39 -22.35 3.00
N LEU A 263 5.88 -21.39 3.79
CA LEU A 263 5.02 -20.52 4.59
C LEU A 263 4.19 -19.55 3.73
N PHE A 264 4.80 -18.92 2.72
CA PHE A 264 4.07 -18.03 1.82
C PHE A 264 3.15 -18.80 0.87
N GLY A 265 3.59 -19.96 0.40
CA GLY A 265 2.78 -20.85 -0.44
C GLY A 265 1.57 -21.36 0.31
N ALA A 266 1.72 -21.82 1.55
CA ALA A 266 0.60 -22.23 2.40
C ALA A 266 -0.37 -21.06 2.65
N ARG A 267 0.16 -19.88 3.01
CA ARG A 267 -0.63 -18.67 3.24
C ARG A 267 -1.43 -18.25 2.01
N LEU A 268 -0.74 -18.01 0.89
CA LEU A 268 -1.35 -17.47 -0.32
C LEU A 268 -2.18 -18.52 -1.05
N GLY A 269 -1.78 -19.79 -1.00
CA GLY A 269 -2.50 -20.91 -1.58
C GLY A 269 -3.86 -21.13 -0.91
N THR A 270 -3.94 -21.15 0.43
CA THR A 270 -5.23 -21.29 1.12
C THR A 270 -6.13 -20.08 0.90
N MET A 271 -5.57 -18.87 0.87
CA MET A 271 -6.32 -17.66 0.51
C MET A 271 -6.92 -17.77 -0.91
N ALA A 272 -6.11 -18.15 -1.89
CA ALA A 272 -6.56 -18.31 -3.28
C ALA A 272 -7.61 -19.43 -3.41
N ALA A 273 -7.44 -20.54 -2.68
CA ALA A 273 -8.40 -21.64 -2.66
C ALA A 273 -9.77 -21.19 -2.12
N VAL A 274 -9.80 -20.44 -1.00
CA VAL A 274 -11.05 -19.89 -0.45
C VAL A 274 -11.68 -18.88 -1.41
N ALA A 275 -10.89 -17.96 -1.99
CA ALA A 275 -11.41 -17.01 -2.96
C ALA A 275 -12.06 -17.73 -4.16
N ARG A 276 -11.39 -18.75 -4.71
CA ARG A 276 -11.92 -19.59 -5.80
C ARG A 276 -13.18 -20.35 -5.39
N ALA A 277 -13.21 -20.92 -4.18
CA ALA A 277 -14.40 -21.61 -3.65
C ALA A 277 -15.61 -20.67 -3.51
N THR A 278 -15.38 -19.38 -3.28
CA THR A 278 -16.43 -18.33 -3.26
C THR A 278 -16.73 -17.72 -4.63
N GLY A 279 -16.15 -18.25 -5.72
CA GLY A 279 -16.36 -17.73 -7.08
C GLY A 279 -15.74 -16.35 -7.33
N ARG A 280 -14.80 -15.91 -6.49
CA ARG A 280 -14.19 -14.57 -6.58
C ARG A 280 -12.91 -14.60 -7.40
N ARG A 281 -12.79 -13.65 -8.33
CA ARG A 281 -11.54 -13.39 -9.05
C ARG A 281 -10.64 -12.54 -8.16
N VAL A 282 -9.39 -12.97 -8.01
CA VAL A 282 -8.39 -12.26 -7.21
C VAL A 282 -7.13 -12.02 -8.03
N LEU A 283 -6.45 -10.91 -7.71
CA LEU A 283 -5.15 -10.54 -8.25
C LEU A 283 -4.14 -10.50 -7.11
N TYR A 284 -2.99 -11.13 -7.30
CA TYR A 284 -1.88 -11.00 -6.36
C TYR A 284 -1.20 -9.65 -6.57
N ARG A 285 -0.98 -8.92 -5.47
CA ARG A 285 -0.17 -7.69 -5.50
C ARG A 285 0.98 -7.81 -4.50
N PRO A 286 2.24 -7.67 -4.96
CA PRO A 286 3.37 -7.59 -4.06
C PRO A 286 3.36 -6.24 -3.32
N TRP A 287 3.89 -6.22 -2.10
CA TRP A 287 4.13 -4.98 -1.37
C TRP A 287 5.55 -4.52 -1.64
N GLU A 288 5.77 -3.86 -2.77
CA GLU A 288 7.09 -3.47 -3.29
C GLU A 288 7.94 -2.75 -2.24
N THR A 289 7.34 -1.84 -1.46
CA THR A 289 8.00 -1.11 -0.38
C THR A 289 8.34 -1.98 0.80
N GLY A 290 7.48 -2.95 1.12
CA GLY A 290 7.75 -3.98 2.13
C GLY A 290 8.89 -4.93 1.71
N LEU A 291 8.99 -5.28 0.44
CA LEU A 291 10.11 -6.06 -0.11
C LEU A 291 11.42 -5.30 -0.01
N PHE A 292 11.41 -4.02 -0.40
CA PHE A 292 12.58 -3.15 -0.27
C PHE A 292 13.01 -3.00 1.20
N LEU A 293 12.05 -2.71 2.10
CA LEU A 293 12.32 -2.60 3.53
C LEU A 293 12.88 -3.90 4.11
N SER A 294 12.35 -5.06 3.70
CA SER A 294 12.86 -6.37 4.11
C SER A 294 14.31 -6.58 3.71
N LEU A 295 14.66 -6.28 2.45
CA LEU A 295 16.05 -6.37 1.99
C LEU A 295 16.97 -5.44 2.77
N LEU A 296 16.53 -4.21 3.05
CA LEU A 296 17.31 -3.25 3.82
C LEU A 296 17.56 -3.75 5.25
N LEU A 297 16.51 -4.21 5.94
CA LEU A 297 16.61 -4.70 7.32
C LEU A 297 17.44 -5.98 7.42
N GLY A 298 17.27 -6.90 6.46
CA GLY A 298 18.09 -8.10 6.36
C GLY A 298 19.55 -7.79 6.08
N ALA A 299 19.82 -6.83 5.18
CA ALA A 299 21.19 -6.38 4.87
C ALA A 299 21.87 -5.67 6.05
N VAL A 300 21.13 -4.98 6.93
CA VAL A 300 21.69 -4.35 8.14
C VAL A 300 21.82 -5.37 9.28
N GLY A 301 21.06 -6.47 9.26
CA GLY A 301 21.07 -7.50 10.30
C GLY A 301 20.07 -7.24 11.42
N TRP A 302 19.03 -6.44 11.19
CA TRP A 302 17.95 -6.18 12.16
C TRP A 302 16.86 -7.27 12.14
N GLY A 303 17.05 -8.30 11.33
CA GLY A 303 16.13 -9.42 11.19
C GLY A 303 15.30 -9.41 9.92
N PRO A 304 14.56 -10.50 9.66
CA PRO A 304 13.65 -10.56 8.54
C PRO A 304 12.42 -9.69 8.82
N PHE A 305 12.01 -8.91 7.81
CA PHE A 305 10.72 -8.23 7.80
C PHE A 305 9.82 -8.91 6.77
N PRO A 306 8.85 -9.73 7.19
CA PRO A 306 8.00 -10.45 6.25
C PRO A 306 7.15 -9.44 5.47
N ALA A 307 7.09 -9.55 4.16
CA ALA A 307 6.20 -8.78 3.28
C ALA A 307 5.70 -9.71 2.16
N PRO A 308 4.75 -10.61 2.46
CA PRO A 308 4.26 -11.62 1.53
C PRO A 308 3.37 -11.08 0.40
N GLY A 309 2.97 -9.81 0.45
CA GLY A 309 1.90 -9.31 -0.41
C GLY A 309 0.53 -9.89 -0.02
N SER A 310 -0.47 -9.68 -0.87
CA SER A 310 -1.82 -10.21 -0.65
C SER A 310 -2.59 -10.40 -1.96
N TRP A 311 -3.64 -11.20 -1.87
CA TRP A 311 -4.72 -11.23 -2.84
C TRP A 311 -5.66 -10.03 -2.63
N TYR A 312 -6.03 -9.41 -3.74
CA TYR A 312 -6.99 -8.31 -3.83
C TYR A 312 -8.11 -8.69 -4.81
N PRO A 313 -9.33 -8.16 -4.65
CA PRO A 313 -10.38 -8.36 -5.64
C PRO A 313 -9.92 -7.88 -7.01
N ALA A 314 -10.08 -8.72 -8.04
CA ALA A 314 -9.90 -8.27 -9.42
C ALA A 314 -11.13 -7.45 -9.82
N ALA A 315 -10.91 -6.28 -10.42
CA ALA A 315 -12.02 -5.51 -10.96
C ALA A 315 -12.74 -6.33 -12.07
N PRO A 316 -14.07 -6.24 -12.18
CA PRO A 316 -14.80 -6.73 -13.35
C PRO A 316 -14.20 -6.17 -14.66
N ASP A 317 -14.30 -6.91 -15.75
CA ASP A 317 -13.65 -6.53 -17.02
C ASP A 317 -14.15 -5.17 -17.57
N ASP A 318 -15.37 -4.77 -17.20
CA ASP A 318 -16.00 -3.51 -17.60
C ASP A 318 -15.87 -2.37 -16.58
N ALA A 319 -15.34 -2.65 -15.38
CA ALA A 319 -15.19 -1.64 -14.34
C ALA A 319 -13.84 -0.91 -14.47
N PRO A 320 -13.76 0.38 -14.08
CA PRO A 320 -12.47 1.03 -13.90
C PRO A 320 -11.59 0.17 -12.99
N ARG A 321 -10.33 -0.07 -13.39
CA ARG A 321 -9.42 -0.91 -12.60
C ARG A 321 -9.36 -0.38 -11.17
N ASP A 322 -9.42 -1.30 -10.21
CA ASP A 322 -9.27 -1.02 -8.78
C ASP A 322 -10.43 -0.24 -8.11
N THR A 323 -11.62 -0.27 -8.71
CA THR A 323 -12.86 0.15 -8.05
C THR A 323 -13.62 -1.05 -7.48
N TRP A 324 -13.36 -1.35 -6.21
CA TRP A 324 -14.13 -2.30 -5.40
C TRP A 324 -14.38 -1.66 -4.03
N SER A 325 -15.29 -2.20 -3.21
CA SER A 325 -15.63 -1.65 -1.89
C SER A 325 -15.23 -2.62 -0.78
N TYR A 326 -14.40 -2.17 0.17
CA TYR A 326 -13.92 -3.02 1.26
C TYR A 326 -15.05 -3.59 2.12
N GLY A 327 -16.06 -2.77 2.43
CA GLY A 327 -17.21 -3.23 3.21
C GLY A 327 -18.05 -4.29 2.49
N GLU A 328 -18.21 -4.17 1.18
CA GLU A 328 -19.01 -5.11 0.36
C GLU A 328 -18.28 -6.45 0.17
N GLU A 329 -16.95 -6.41 0.04
CA GLU A 329 -16.14 -7.61 -0.17
C GLU A 329 -15.68 -8.26 1.15
N LEU A 330 -15.85 -7.58 2.30
CA LEU A 330 -15.47 -8.09 3.63
C LEU A 330 -16.02 -9.49 3.96
N PRO A 331 -17.28 -9.85 3.61
CA PRO A 331 -17.84 -11.17 3.93
C PRO A 331 -17.04 -12.36 3.39
N TRP A 332 -16.32 -12.21 2.27
CA TRP A 332 -15.42 -13.26 1.76
C TRP A 332 -13.94 -12.93 1.98
N LEU A 333 -13.54 -11.66 1.99
CA LEU A 333 -12.17 -11.27 2.31
C LEU A 333 -11.77 -11.68 3.73
N GLY A 334 -12.70 -11.62 4.69
CA GLY A 334 -12.50 -12.08 6.06
C GLY A 334 -12.13 -13.57 6.17
N PRO A 335 -12.99 -14.49 5.69
CA PRO A 335 -12.67 -15.92 5.61
C PRO A 335 -11.39 -16.21 4.83
N THR A 336 -11.15 -15.54 3.71
CA THR A 336 -9.92 -15.67 2.93
C THR A 336 -8.70 -15.32 3.76
N ALA A 337 -8.71 -14.16 4.43
CA ALA A 337 -7.63 -13.72 5.32
C ALA A 337 -7.45 -14.67 6.52
N TYR A 338 -8.53 -15.17 7.11
CA TYR A 338 -8.49 -16.16 8.18
C TYR A 338 -7.82 -17.46 7.72
N ALA A 339 -8.18 -17.97 6.54
CA ALA A 339 -7.59 -19.18 5.97
C ALA A 339 -6.08 -19.03 5.70
N GLY A 340 -5.62 -17.85 5.32
CA GLY A 340 -4.20 -17.55 5.19
C GLY A 340 -3.48 -17.48 6.55
N GLY A 341 -4.10 -16.85 7.56
CA GLY A 341 -3.52 -16.75 8.90
C GLY A 341 -3.46 -18.10 9.62
N ILE A 342 -4.55 -18.88 9.59
CA ILE A 342 -4.63 -20.18 10.26
C ILE A 342 -3.69 -21.22 9.64
N SER A 343 -3.47 -21.18 8.31
CA SER A 343 -2.56 -22.14 7.66
C SER A 343 -1.11 -21.93 8.09
N VAL A 344 -0.66 -20.68 8.19
CA VAL A 344 0.66 -20.34 8.74
C VAL A 344 0.76 -20.75 10.21
N LEU A 345 -0.29 -20.52 11.01
CA LEU A 345 -0.31 -20.89 12.42
C LEU A 345 -0.21 -22.42 12.62
N ILE A 346 -1.01 -23.20 11.89
CA ILE A 346 -0.96 -24.67 11.91
C ILE A 346 0.43 -25.16 11.53
N LEU A 347 0.99 -24.63 10.43
CA LEU A 347 2.30 -25.03 9.96
C LEU A 347 3.41 -24.67 10.97
N GLY A 348 3.32 -23.49 11.60
CA GLY A 348 4.23 -23.09 12.68
C GLY A 348 4.20 -24.04 13.87
N TRP A 349 3.00 -24.47 14.30
CA TRP A 349 2.84 -25.48 15.36
C TRP A 349 3.37 -26.85 14.96
N LEU A 350 3.10 -27.31 13.72
CA LEU A 350 3.64 -28.57 13.22
C LEU A 350 5.17 -28.57 13.20
N MET A 351 5.78 -27.49 12.71
CA MET A 351 7.24 -27.32 12.73
C MET A 351 7.78 -27.28 14.17
N HIS A 352 7.07 -26.61 15.09
CA HIS A 352 7.48 -26.56 16.50
C HIS A 352 7.45 -27.94 17.17
N VAL A 353 6.37 -28.70 16.99
CA VAL A 353 6.25 -30.07 17.50
C VAL A 353 7.31 -30.99 16.88
N ALA A 354 7.53 -30.90 15.56
CA ALA A 354 8.56 -31.68 14.88
C ALA A 354 9.97 -31.35 15.40
N SER A 355 10.23 -30.07 15.70
CA SER A 355 11.50 -29.63 16.31
C SER A 355 11.66 -30.15 17.75
N ALA A 356 10.59 -30.25 18.51
CA ALA A 356 10.61 -30.67 19.92
C ALA A 356 10.62 -32.20 20.09
N ALA A 357 10.08 -32.95 19.14
CA ALA A 357 9.97 -34.40 19.22
C ALA A 357 11.32 -35.15 19.04
N TYR A 358 12.46 -34.45 19.00
CA TYR A 358 13.80 -34.99 18.79
C TYR A 358 13.87 -36.03 17.66
N LEU A 359 13.09 -35.80 16.59
CA LEU A 359 13.11 -36.67 15.42
C LEU A 359 14.55 -36.66 14.87
N GLN A 360 15.12 -37.85 14.64
CA GLN A 360 16.46 -38.01 14.04
C GLN A 360 16.42 -37.66 12.54
N LEU A 361 16.11 -36.40 12.23
CA LEU A 361 15.99 -35.88 10.89
C LEU A 361 17.38 -35.48 10.36
N PRO A 362 17.60 -35.56 9.03
CA PRO A 362 18.81 -35.04 8.41
C PRO A 362 19.05 -33.58 8.81
N ALA A 363 20.32 -33.20 9.04
CA ALA A 363 20.69 -31.86 9.50
C ALA A 363 20.08 -30.73 8.65
N LEU A 364 20.01 -30.93 7.33
CA LEU A 364 19.37 -29.98 6.40
C LEU A 364 17.90 -29.72 6.76
N VAL A 365 17.14 -30.79 7.05
CA VAL A 365 15.71 -30.74 7.39
C VAL A 365 15.51 -30.15 8.78
N SER A 366 16.30 -30.59 9.77
CA SER A 366 16.24 -30.06 11.13
C SER A 366 16.52 -28.55 11.16
N GLY A 367 17.52 -28.09 10.41
CA GLY A 367 17.83 -26.66 10.27
C GLY A 367 16.71 -25.88 9.59
N ALA A 368 16.10 -26.43 8.53
CA ALA A 368 14.94 -25.82 7.88
C ALA A 368 13.74 -25.70 8.82
N ILE A 369 13.46 -26.74 9.63
CA ILE A 369 12.37 -26.72 10.62
C ILE A 369 12.63 -25.63 11.66
N ALA A 370 13.83 -25.56 12.24
CA ALA A 370 14.17 -24.54 13.23
C ALA A 370 14.04 -23.11 12.67
N LEU A 371 14.56 -22.87 11.46
CA LEU A 371 14.40 -21.60 10.75
C LEU A 371 12.92 -21.30 10.46
N GLY A 372 12.16 -22.32 10.07
CA GLY A 372 10.74 -22.26 9.78
C GLY A 372 9.91 -21.83 10.99
N VAL A 373 10.18 -22.40 12.16
CA VAL A 373 9.53 -22.01 13.41
C VAL A 373 9.80 -20.53 13.72
N GLY A 374 11.07 -20.10 13.65
CA GLY A 374 11.45 -18.71 13.91
C GLY A 374 10.77 -17.72 12.96
N TYR A 375 10.79 -18.02 11.65
CA TYR A 375 10.17 -17.17 10.64
C TYR A 375 8.64 -17.15 10.74
N ALA A 376 8.00 -18.30 11.02
CA ALA A 376 6.56 -18.38 11.22
C ALA A 376 6.09 -17.51 12.40
N ARG A 377 6.82 -17.51 13.52
CA ARG A 377 6.52 -16.63 14.66
C ARG A 377 6.58 -15.15 14.29
N ILE A 378 7.64 -14.72 13.61
CA ILE A 378 7.80 -13.33 13.16
C ILE A 378 6.68 -12.96 12.18
N LEU A 379 6.40 -13.82 11.20
CA LEU A 379 5.32 -13.64 10.25
C LEU A 379 3.97 -13.46 10.96
N LEU A 380 3.63 -14.33 11.92
CA LEU A 380 2.35 -14.27 12.63
C LEU A 380 2.20 -13.03 13.53
N ILE A 381 3.30 -12.46 14.05
CA ILE A 381 3.25 -11.18 14.76
C ILE A 381 2.71 -10.08 13.83
N PHE A 382 3.32 -9.91 12.65
CA PHE A 382 2.86 -8.92 11.68
C PHE A 382 1.51 -9.29 11.06
N GLU A 383 1.30 -10.58 10.78
CA GLU A 383 0.13 -11.07 10.10
C GLU A 383 -1.14 -11.00 10.95
N VAL A 384 -1.04 -11.23 12.26
CA VAL A 384 -2.20 -11.41 13.15
C VAL A 384 -2.22 -10.40 14.29
N LEU A 385 -1.12 -10.24 15.02
CA LEU A 385 -1.11 -9.52 16.30
C LEU A 385 -1.11 -8.00 16.17
N ILE A 386 -0.73 -7.47 15.00
CA ILE A 386 -0.65 -6.02 14.76
C ILE A 386 -1.70 -5.57 13.71
N PRO A 387 -3.01 -5.61 14.00
CA PRO A 387 -4.07 -5.24 13.06
C PRO A 387 -4.26 -3.71 12.93
N THR A 388 -3.18 -2.94 13.06
CA THR A 388 -3.18 -1.47 13.10
C THR A 388 -2.16 -0.89 12.13
N PHE A 389 -2.35 0.38 11.75
CA PHE A 389 -1.43 1.07 10.84
C PHE A 389 -0.01 1.09 11.43
N PRO A 390 1.05 0.87 10.62
CA PRO A 390 1.07 0.75 9.16
C PRO A 390 0.83 -0.66 8.62
N PHE A 391 0.47 -1.62 9.47
CA PHE A 391 0.33 -3.05 9.13
C PHE A 391 -1.13 -3.47 8.87
N THR A 392 -2.02 -2.53 8.55
CA THR A 392 -3.43 -2.85 8.23
C THR A 392 -3.59 -3.67 6.96
N CYS A 393 -2.57 -3.74 6.11
CA CYS A 393 -2.56 -4.55 4.90
C CYS A 393 -2.46 -6.07 5.16
N TYR A 394 -2.08 -6.47 6.38
CA TYR A 394 -1.99 -7.88 6.77
C TYR A 394 -3.37 -8.48 7.10
N ASN A 395 -3.44 -9.81 7.17
CA ASN A 395 -4.70 -10.53 7.38
C ASN A 395 -5.41 -10.17 8.69
N GLY A 396 -4.67 -9.87 9.76
CA GLY A 396 -5.18 -9.64 11.10
C GLY A 396 -6.26 -8.56 11.13
N ARG A 397 -6.06 -7.47 10.39
CA ARG A 397 -7.06 -6.39 10.28
C ARG A 397 -8.35 -6.88 9.63
N ARG A 398 -8.26 -7.63 8.54
CA ARG A 398 -9.43 -8.18 7.81
C ARG A 398 -10.20 -9.18 8.65
N VAL A 399 -9.51 -10.06 9.38
CA VAL A 399 -10.16 -11.02 10.27
C VAL A 399 -10.84 -10.30 11.43
N LEU A 400 -10.18 -9.29 12.01
CA LEU A 400 -10.73 -8.48 13.10
C LEU A 400 -12.02 -7.74 12.69
N ASP A 401 -12.01 -7.13 11.49
CA ASP A 401 -13.16 -6.40 10.94
C ASP A 401 -14.31 -7.35 10.56
N TRP A 402 -13.99 -8.55 10.08
CA TRP A 402 -14.99 -9.58 9.75
C TRP A 402 -15.62 -10.21 11.00
N ARG A 403 -14.80 -10.82 11.86
CA ARG A 403 -15.22 -11.56 13.06
C ARG A 403 -14.16 -11.52 14.15
N ARG A 404 -14.38 -10.69 15.18
CA ARG A 404 -13.48 -10.57 16.34
C ARG A 404 -13.13 -11.90 17.03
N PRO A 405 -14.07 -12.85 17.24
CA PRO A 405 -13.72 -14.14 17.84
C PRO A 405 -12.73 -14.94 17.00
N SER A 406 -12.87 -14.93 15.67
CA SER A 406 -11.93 -15.59 14.76
C SER A 406 -10.54 -14.96 14.84
N TRP A 407 -10.45 -13.64 14.96
CA TRP A 407 -9.16 -12.97 15.20
C TRP A 407 -8.57 -13.36 16.56
N ALA A 408 -9.39 -13.42 17.62
CA ALA A 408 -8.95 -13.80 18.96
C ALA A 408 -8.36 -15.22 19.00
N VAL A 409 -8.94 -16.17 18.26
CA VAL A 409 -8.39 -17.54 18.10
C VAL A 409 -7.01 -17.51 17.45
N LEU A 410 -6.84 -16.77 16.35
CA LEU A 410 -5.52 -16.63 15.70
C LEU A 410 -4.50 -15.96 16.63
N ALA A 411 -4.92 -14.90 17.34
CA ALA A 411 -4.06 -14.16 18.24
C ALA A 411 -3.60 -15.02 19.42
N LEU A 412 -4.52 -15.72 20.08
CA LEU A 412 -4.19 -16.64 21.17
C LEU A 412 -3.27 -17.76 20.70
N GLY A 413 -3.57 -18.41 19.57
CA GLY A 413 -2.72 -19.46 19.03
C GLY A 413 -1.32 -18.96 18.66
N THR A 414 -1.21 -17.72 18.16
CA THR A 414 0.08 -17.08 17.87
C THR A 414 0.87 -16.80 19.15
N LEU A 415 0.23 -16.26 20.18
CA LEU A 415 0.87 -16.02 21.48
C LEU A 415 1.36 -17.32 22.12
N LEU A 416 0.53 -18.38 22.09
CA LEU A 416 0.91 -19.69 22.61
C LEU A 416 2.09 -20.30 21.86
N LEU A 417 2.15 -20.16 20.52
CA LEU A 417 3.31 -20.62 19.73
C LEU A 417 4.60 -19.87 20.09
N TRP A 418 4.47 -18.61 20.52
CA TRP A 418 5.59 -17.79 20.95
C TRP A 418 6.09 -18.18 22.34
N VAL A 419 5.17 -18.47 23.27
CA VAL A 419 5.48 -18.84 24.66
C VAL A 419 5.99 -20.28 24.77
N ALA A 420 5.46 -21.23 23.99
CA ALA A 420 5.80 -22.67 24.08
C ALA A 420 7.28 -23.02 23.75
N SER A 421 8.10 -22.01 23.52
CA SER A 421 9.45 -22.13 22.94
C SER A 421 10.52 -21.47 23.78
N TRP A 422 10.11 -20.94 24.92
CA TRP A 422 10.92 -20.61 26.08
C TRP A 422 10.76 -21.76 27.07
#